data_AF-A0A842TDI0-F1
#
_entry.id   AF-A0A842TDI0-F1
#
_cell.length_a   1.000
_cell.length_b   1.000
_cell.length_c   1.000
_cell.angle_alpha   90.00
_cell.angle_beta   90.00
_cell.angle_gamma   90.00
#
_symmetry.space_group_name_H-M   'P 1'
#
loop_
_entity.id
_entity.type
_entity.pdbx_description
1 polymer ?
#
loop_
_entity_poly.entity_id
_entity_poly.type
_entity_poly.pdbx_seq_one_letter_code
_entity_poly.pdbx_strand_id
1 'polypeptide(L)' 'MNEKEKKIMASLAIFLIFSLITGGASAILVVGIVYDVLYALHKITSVMAAVFFILLYRVRARD' A
#
# COMPACT_ATOMS: atom_id res chain seq x y z
N MET A 1 -2.95 10.34 19.29
CA MET A 1 -2.54 10.16 17.89
C MET A 1 -2.65 11.51 17.20
N ASN A 2 -1.52 12.09 16.84
CA ASN A 2 -1.45 13.45 16.32
C ASN A 2 -2.13 13.55 14.94
N GLU A 3 -2.57 14.76 14.53
CA GLU A 3 -3.19 14.95 13.21
C GLU A 3 -2.29 14.47 12.07
N LYS A 4 -0.96 14.61 12.22
CA LYS A 4 0.05 14.12 11.28
C LYS A 4 0.06 12.59 11.18
N GLU A 5 0.10 11.88 12.31
CA GLU A 5 0.03 10.42 12.35
C GLU A 5 -1.27 9.90 11.74
N LYS A 6 -2.39 10.57 12.02
CA LYS A 6 -3.71 10.21 11.48
C LYS A 6 -3.74 10.30 9.95
N LYS A 7 -3.14 11.34 9.38
CA LYS A 7 -3.01 11.50 7.91
C LYS A 7 -2.13 10.39 7.31
N ILE A 8 -0.96 10.11 7.91
CA ILE A 8 -0.05 9.07 7.44
C ILE A 8 -0.72 7.68 7.51
N MET A 9 -1.42 7.38 8.60
CA MET A 9 -2.13 6.12 8.78
C MET A 9 -3.29 5.96 7.80
N ALA A 10 -4.03 7.05 7.51
CA ALA A 10 -5.08 7.02 6.50
C ALA A 10 -4.51 6.74 5.11
N SER A 11 -3.42 7.41 4.71
CA SER A 11 -2.74 7.12 3.44
C SER A 11 -2.21 5.69 3.37
N LEU A 12 -1.58 5.20 4.44
CA LEU A 12 -1.12 3.82 4.56
C LEU A 12 -2.26 2.82 4.34
N ALA A 13 -3.39 3.02 5.01
CA ALA A 13 -4.56 2.15 4.88
C ALA A 13 -5.08 2.10 3.44
N ILE A 14 -5.13 3.25 2.75
CA ILE A 14 -5.53 3.31 1.33
C ILE A 14 -4.59 2.46 0.48
N PHE A 15 -3.27 2.65 0.59
CA PHE A 15 -2.32 1.87 -0.20
C PHE A 15 -2.38 0.37 0.09
N LEU A 16 -2.59 -0.03 1.35
CA LEU A 16 -2.77 -1.43 1.72
C LEU A 16 -4.03 -2.05 1.12
N ILE A 17 -5.16 -1.34 1.16
CA ILE A 17 -6.43 -1.80 0.57
C ILE A 17 -6.26 -1.98 -0.95
N PHE A 18 -5.67 -0.98 -1.63
CA PHE A 18 -5.41 -1.08 -3.07
C PHE A 18 -4.46 -2.23 -3.40
N SER A 19 -3.40 -2.43 -2.60
CA SER A 19 -2.47 -3.55 -2.76
C SER A 19 -3.18 -4.90 -2.59
N LEU A 20 -4.06 -5.03 -1.58
CA LEU A 20 -4.84 -6.25 -1.34
C LEU A 20 -5.78 -6.56 -2.52
N ILE A 21 -6.50 -5.55 -3.02
CA ILE A 21 -7.44 -5.73 -4.14
C ILE A 21 -6.68 -6.13 -5.42
N THR A 22 -5.63 -5.38 -5.77
CA THR A 22 -4.86 -5.64 -7.00
C THR A 22 -4.09 -6.95 -6.93
N GLY A 23 -3.51 -7.28 -5.77
CA GLY A 23 -2.84 -8.54 -5.51
C GLY A 23 -3.81 -9.73 -5.58
N GLY A 24 -4.94 -9.63 -4.89
CA GLY A 24 -5.99 -10.66 -4.92
C GLY A 24 -6.57 -10.89 -6.32
N ALA A 25 -6.83 -9.81 -7.06
CA ALA A 25 -7.29 -9.90 -8.45
C ALA A 25 -6.23 -10.52 -9.37
N SER A 26 -4.96 -10.15 -9.21
CA SER A 26 -3.85 -10.75 -9.97
C SER A 26 -3.63 -12.23 -9.65
N ALA A 27 -3.92 -12.68 -8.42
CA ALA A 27 -3.80 -14.09 -8.06
C ALA A 27 -4.81 -15.00 -8.77
N ILE A 28 -5.97 -14.45 -9.18
CA ILE A 28 -6.99 -15.18 -9.95
C ILE A 28 -6.60 -15.25 -11.44
N LEU A 29 -5.96 -14.20 -11.96
CA LEU A 29 -5.55 -14.10 -13.35
C LEU A 29 -4.15 -14.71 -13.52
N VAL A 30 -4.06 -15.94 -14.04
CA VAL A 30 -2.77 -16.64 -14.12
C VAL A 30 -1.83 -16.05 -15.19
N VAL A 31 -2.37 -15.51 -16.28
CA VAL A 31 -1.60 -14.89 -17.39
C VAL A 31 -2.39 -13.79 -18.10
N GLY A 32 -1.70 -12.87 -18.77
CA GLY A 32 -2.27 -11.88 -19.70
C GLY A 32 -2.03 -10.43 -19.30
N ILE A 33 -2.31 -9.49 -20.21
CA ILE A 33 -2.04 -8.06 -20.02
C ILE A 33 -2.72 -7.51 -18.75
N VAL A 34 -3.92 -7.98 -18.43
CA VAL A 34 -4.65 -7.58 -17.22
C VAL A 34 -3.92 -8.05 -15.95
N TYR A 35 -3.36 -9.27 -15.96
CA TYR A 35 -2.50 -9.75 -14.88
C TYR A 35 -1.28 -8.85 -14.71
N ASP A 36 -0.56 -8.58 -15.81
CA ASP A 36 0.67 -7.77 -15.76
C ASP A 36 0.41 -6.37 -15.19
N VAL A 37 -0.67 -5.73 -15.61
CA VAL A 37 -1.08 -4.41 -15.11
C VAL A 37 -1.45 -4.47 -13.63
N LEU A 38 -2.30 -5.42 -13.22
CA LEU A 38 -2.70 -5.55 -11.81
C LEU A 38 -1.51 -5.91 -10.91
N TYR A 39 -0.62 -6.77 -11.37
CA TYR A 39 0.58 -7.15 -10.64
C TYR A 39 1.56 -5.99 -10.51
N ALA A 40 1.72 -5.17 -11.55
CA ALA A 40 2.49 -3.93 -11.47
C ALA A 40 1.88 -2.94 -10.46
N LEU A 41 0.55 -2.74 -10.49
CA LEU A 41 -0.15 -1.89 -9.52
C LEU A 41 -0.01 -2.42 -8.08
N HIS A 42 -0.12 -3.73 -7.88
CA HIS A 42 0.11 -4.37 -6.58
C HIS A 42 1.52 -4.09 -6.05
N LYS A 43 2.54 -4.22 -6.90
CA LYS A 43 3.93 -3.89 -6.52
C LYS A 43 4.08 -2.42 -6.13
N ILE A 44 3.59 -1.50 -6.95
CA ILE A 44 3.70 -0.05 -6.70
C ILE A 44 3.02 0.32 -5.38
N THR A 45 1.79 -0.13 -5.18
CA THR A 45 1.01 0.18 -3.98
C THR A 45 1.62 -0.44 -2.72
N SER A 46 2.23 -1.63 -2.82
CA SER A 46 2.96 -2.26 -1.71
C SER A 46 4.23 -1.49 -1.33
N VAL A 47 4.99 -0.99 -2.31
CA VAL A 47 6.17 -0.15 -2.05
C VAL A 47 5.75 1.16 -1.38
N MET A 48 4.70 1.81 -1.87
CA MET A 48 4.18 3.03 -1.25
C MET A 48 3.72 2.77 0.18
N ALA A 49 2.99 1.69 0.42
CA ALA A 49 2.59 1.30 1.78
C ALA A 49 3.80 1.12 2.70
N ALA A 50 4.87 0.46 2.24
CA ALA A 50 6.10 0.32 3.03
C ALA A 50 6.75 1.67 3.38
N VAL A 51 6.79 2.62 2.42
CA VAL A 51 7.30 3.98 2.67
C VAL A 51 6.46 4.69 3.73
N PHE A 52 5.13 4.66 3.61
CA PHE A 52 4.24 5.27 4.60
C PHE A 52 4.34 4.60 5.97
N PHE A 53 4.57 3.29 6.02
CA PHE A 53 4.80 2.56 7.27
C PHE A 53 6.10 3.02 7.97
N ILE A 54 7.20 3.17 7.22
CA ILE A 54 8.46 3.70 7.76
C ILE A 54 8.29 5.15 8.25
N LEU A 55 7.55 5.98 7.50
CA LEU A 55 7.25 7.35 7.92
C LEU A 55 6.43 7.38 9.21
N LEU A 56 5.40 6.54 9.32
CA LEU A 56 4.59 6.42 10.52
C LEU A 56 5.44 6.01 11.72
N TYR A 57 6.29 4.99 11.55
CA TYR A 57 7.20 4.52 12.59
C TYR A 57 8.16 5.63 13.04
N ARG A 58 8.76 6.36 12.08
CA ARG A 58 9.68 7.47 12.38
C ARG A 58 8.99 8.61 13.13
N VAL A 59 7.76 8.96 12.76
CA VAL A 59 6.99 10.01 13.47
C VAL A 59 6.72 9.56 14.90
N ARG A 60 6.22 8.33 15.07
CA ARG A 60 5.88 7.77 16.38
C ARG A 60 7.06 7.50 17.29
N ALA A 61 8.27 7.30 16.75
CA ALA A 61 9.49 7.11 17.53
C ALA A 61 10.15 8.44 17.98
N ARG A 62 9.70 9.58 17.43
CA ARG A 62 10.20 10.92 17.79
C ARG A 62 9.32 11.63 18.82
N ASP A 63 8.03 11.31 18.82
CA ASP A 63 7.06 11.74 19.83
C ASP A 63 7.16 10.82 21.07
#